data_AF-A0AAU0EZG1-F1
#
_entry.id   AF-A0AAU0EZG1-F1
#
_cell.length_a   1.000
_cell.length_b   1.000
_cell.length_c   1.000
_cell.angle_alpha   90.00
_cell.angle_beta   90.00
_cell.angle_gamma   90.00
#
_symmetry.space_group_name_H-M   'P 1'
#
loop_
_entity.id
_entity.type
_entity.pdbx_description
1 polymer ?
#
loop_
_entity_poly.entity_id
_entity_poly.type
_entity_poly.pdbx_seq_one_letter_code
_entity_poly.pdbx_strand_id
1 'polypeptide(L)' 'MLPECDDAPAILYQKGKLPEGKHPISIVGTRNMTLYGKQFIHEFLDQIKAQNIITISGLALA' A
#
# COMPACT_ATOMS: atom_id res chain seq x y z
N MET A 1 -5.10 -13.31 -4.65
CA MET A 1 -3.66 -13.05 -4.89
C MET A 1 -3.47 -12.54 -6.32
N LEU A 2 -2.37 -11.87 -6.66
CA LEU A 2 -2.15 -11.34 -8.03
C LEU A 2 -2.31 -12.37 -9.16
N PRO A 3 -1.87 -13.65 -9.01
CA PRO A 3 -2.05 -14.68 -10.06
C PRO A 3 -3.49 -15.09 -10.33
N GLU A 4 -4.45 -14.69 -9.49
CA GLU A 4 -5.88 -14.96 -9.68
C GLU A 4 -6.55 -13.87 -10.54
N CYS A 5 -5.80 -12.85 -10.96
CA CYS A 5 -6.30 -11.80 -11.84
C CYS A 5 -6.22 -12.26 -13.30
N ASP A 6 -7.31 -12.18 -14.05
CA ASP A 6 -7.35 -12.63 -15.45
C ASP A 6 -6.32 -11.91 -16.35
N ASP A 7 -5.97 -10.68 -16.00
CA ASP A 7 -4.97 -9.84 -16.66
C ASP A 7 -3.68 -9.70 -15.84
N ALA A 8 -3.36 -10.70 -15.01
CA ALA A 8 -2.15 -10.70 -14.20
C ALA A 8 -0.89 -10.47 -15.07
N PRO A 9 0.02 -9.58 -14.65
CA PRO A 9 1.21 -9.28 -15.43
C PRO A 9 2.12 -10.51 -15.52
N ALA A 10 2.58 -10.83 -16.73
CA ALA A 10 3.49 -11.96 -16.96
C ALA A 10 4.89 -11.74 -16.35
N ILE A 11 5.32 -10.48 -16.23
CA ILE A 11 6.64 -10.08 -15.70
C ILE A 11 6.47 -8.86 -14.80
N LEU A 12 7.11 -8.89 -13.63
CA LEU A 12 7.22 -7.75 -12.71
C LEU A 12 8.70 -7.39 -12.52
N TYR A 13 9.00 -6.10 -12.61
CA TYR A 13 10.32 -5.56 -12.29
C TYR A 13 10.31 -5.00 -10.87
N GLN A 14 11.36 -5.30 -10.10
CA GLN A 14 11.50 -4.85 -8.72
C GLN A 14 12.80 -4.06 -8.55
N LYS A 15 12.71 -2.96 -7.81
CA LYS A 15 13.87 -2.21 -7.30
C LYS A 15 13.85 -2.23 -5.78
N GLY A 16 14.94 -2.70 -5.17
CA GLY A 16 15.06 -2.85 -3.71
C GLY A 16 14.57 -4.22 -3.20
N LYS A 17 14.44 -4.38 -1.88
CA LYS A 17 14.05 -5.64 -1.23
C LYS A 17 12.62 -5.55 -0.70
N LEU A 18 11.79 -6.54 -1.06
CA LEU A 18 10.48 -6.76 -0.46
C LEU A 18 10.66 -7.58 0.83
N PRO A 19 10.13 -7.14 1.98
CA PRO A 19 10.19 -7.90 3.21
C PRO A 19 9.28 -9.13 3.11
N GLU A 20 9.85 -10.30 3.38
CA GLU A 20 9.13 -11.57 3.42
C GLU A 20 8.30 -11.72 4.70
N GLY A 21 7.23 -12.52 4.64
CA GLY A 21 6.43 -12.87 5.81
C GLY A 21 5.49 -11.78 6.34
N LYS A 22 5.46 -10.59 5.73
CA LYS A 22 4.51 -9.51 6.07
C LYS A 22 3.21 -9.65 5.29
N HIS A 23 2.09 -9.35 5.95
CA HIS A 23 0.77 -9.36 5.30
C HIS A 23 0.57 -8.07 4.48
N PRO A 24 0.33 -8.16 3.16
CA PRO A 24 0.17 -6.98 2.31
C PRO A 24 -1.21 -6.32 2.49
N ILE A 25 -1.23 -5.00 2.68
CA ILE A 25 -2.45 -4.19 2.76
C ILE A 25 -2.36 -3.05 1.74
N SER A 26 -3.32 -3.00 0.82
CA SER A 26 -3.43 -1.90 -0.14
C SER A 26 -4.11 -0.68 0.49
N ILE A 27 -3.48 0.49 0.37
CA ILE A 27 -4.04 1.77 0.83
C ILE A 27 -4.18 2.69 -0.38
N VAL A 28 -5.43 3.04 -0.69
CA VAL A 28 -5.82 3.94 -1.78
C VAL A 28 -6.65 5.10 -1.24
N GLY A 29 -6.62 6.23 -1.93
CA GLY A 29 -7.37 7.43 -1.57
C GLY A 29 -7.56 8.35 -2.77
N THR A 30 -8.34 9.42 -2.59
CA THR A 30 -8.49 10.48 -3.59
C THR A 30 -7.18 11.25 -3.76
N ARG A 31 -6.84 11.64 -4.99
CA ARG A 31 -5.70 12.55 -5.27
C ARG A 31 -5.88 13.89 -4.56
N ASN A 32 -7.11 14.41 -4.57
CA ASN A 32 -7.46 15.63 -3.87
C ASN A 32 -7.98 15.30 -2.45
N MET A 33 -7.05 15.01 -1.54
CA MET A 33 -7.37 14.66 -0.15
C MET A 33 -7.49 15.89 0.74
N THR A 34 -8.44 15.87 1.66
CA THR A 34 -8.60 16.92 2.68
C THR A 34 -7.50 16.85 3.74
N LEU A 35 -7.27 17.95 4.47
CA LEU A 35 -6.34 17.97 5.61
C LEU A 35 -6.71 16.91 6.67
N TYR A 36 -8.02 16.75 6.91
CA TYR A 36 -8.54 15.71 7.81
C TYR A 36 -8.14 14.30 7.34
N GLY A 37 -8.33 13.99 6.06
CA GLY A 37 -7.95 12.69 5.50
C GLY A 37 -6.46 12.41 5.64
N LYS A 38 -5.62 13.45 5.46
CA LYS A 38 -4.18 13.34 5.67
C LYS A 38 -3.83 13.02 7.12
N GLN A 39 -4.43 13.72 8.09
CA GLN A 39 -4.22 13.44 9.52
C GLN A 39 -4.65 12.03 9.89
N PHE A 40 -5.85 11.63 9.45
CA PHE A 40 -6.36 10.28 9.68
C PHE A 40 -5.39 9.20 9.20
N ILE A 41 -4.84 9.32 7.99
CA ILE A 41 -3.89 8.32 7.47
C ILE A 41 -2.59 8.31 8.27
N HIS A 42 -2.09 9.45 8.73
CA HIS A 42 -0.91 9.46 9.59
C HIS A 42 -1.17 8.74 10.92
N GLU A 43 -2.28 9.03 11.59
CA GLU A 43 -2.66 8.39 12.85
C GLU A 43 -2.92 6.89 12.68
N PHE A 44 -3.62 6.51 11.61
CA PHE A 44 -3.90 5.12 11.29
C PHE A 44 -2.61 4.32 11.07
N LEU A 45 -1.68 4.84 10.26
CA LEU A 45 -0.38 4.20 10.02
C LEU A 45 0.43 4.05 11.30
N ASP A 46 0.37 5.04 12.19
CA ASP A 46 1.07 4.99 13.48
C ASP A 46 0.50 3.91 14.41
N GLN A 47 -0.81 3.68 14.39
CA GLN A 47 -1.47 2.65 15.19
C GLN A 47 -1.16 1.23 14.69
N ILE A 48 -1.00 1.06 13.37
CA ILE A 48 -0.78 -0.27 12.77
C ILE A 48 0.69 -0.62 12.55
N LYS A 49 1.64 0.27 12.84
CA LYS A 49 3.08 0.06 12.54
C LYS A 49 3.71 -1.15 13.22
N ALA A 50 3.19 -1.56 14.39
CA ALA A 50 3.68 -2.72 15.13
C ALA A 50 3.11 -4.05 14.60
N GLN A 51 2.13 -3.99 13.70
CA GLN A 51 1.53 -5.17 13.10
C GLN A 51 2.48 -5.77 12.05
N ASN A 52 2.38 -7.08 11.83
CA ASN A 52 3.18 -7.78 10.81
C ASN A 52 2.62 -7.55 9.39
N ILE A 53 2.54 -6.29 8.98
CA ILE A 53 1.95 -5.85 7.72
C ILE A 53 2.94 -5.06 6.87
N ILE A 54 2.70 -5.04 5.57
CA ILE A 54 3.35 -4.15 4.60
C ILE A 54 2.28 -3.39 3.82
N THR A 55 2.42 -2.07 3.75
CA THR A 55 1.49 -1.22 2.99
C THR A 55 1.90 -1.15 1.52
N ILE A 56 0.93 -1.32 0.62
CA ILE A 56 1.09 -1.18 -0.84
C ILE A 56 0.28 0.05 -1.28
N SER A 57 0.87 0.90 -2.13
CA SER A 57 0.18 2.08 -2.69
C SER A 57 0.71 2.40 -4.10
N GLY A 58 -0.05 3.22 -4.84
CA GLY A 58 0.23 3.57 -6.23
C GLY A 58 1.14 4.78 -6.45
N LEU A 59 1.71 5.36 -5.40
CA LEU A 59 2.52 6.60 -5.45
C LEU A 59 1.83 7.73 -6.23
N ALA A 60 0.50 7.82 -6.14
CA ALA A 60 -0.25 8.86 -6.81
C ALA A 60 0.15 10.24 -6.29
N LEU A 61 0.38 11.18 -7.21
CA LEU A 61 0.57 12.58 -6.87
C LEU A 61 -0.79 13.20 -6.52
N ALA A 62 -0.76 14.08 -5.51
CA ALA A 62 -1.89 14.90 -5.11
C ALA A 62 -2.06 16.08 -6.08
#